data_AF-A0A965ANY7-F1
#
_entry.id   AF-A0A965ANY7-F1
#
_cell.length_a   1.000
_cell.length_b   1.000
_cell.length_c   1.000
_cell.angle_alpha   90.00
_cell.angle_beta   90.00
_cell.angle_gamma   90.00
#
_symmetry.space_group_name_H-M   'P 1'
#
loop_
_entity.id
_entity.type
_entity.pdbx_description
1 polymer ?
#
loop_
_entity_poly.entity_id
_entity_poly.type
_entity_poly.pdbx_seq_one_letter_code
_entity_poly.pdbx_strand_id
1 'polypeptide(L)'
;MAIASAWNLIIVGSVALNQDWVKKWAAGGQFDIFPTWLRAVYLVIAAFMILQCWFAYKLMKHQGAWSRLTRRLTTLLMISSLISAVVNAISRSSHERVNTLFALAIAWGYMIFRSSKKVDQ
;
A
#
# COMPACT_ATOMS: atom_id res chain seq x y z
N MET A 1 -4.17 -3.67 -8.76
CA MET A 1 -2.88 -3.36 -8.10
C MET A 1 -2.37 -1.94 -8.39
N ALA A 2 -2.05 -1.55 -9.63
CA ALA A 2 -1.44 -0.24 -9.91
C ALA A 2 -2.30 0.96 -9.48
N ILE A 3 -3.57 0.99 -9.90
CA ILE A 3 -4.52 2.06 -9.49
C ILE A 3 -4.68 2.10 -7.96
N ALA A 4 -4.85 0.94 -7.34
CA ALA A 4 -4.98 0.85 -5.88
C ALA A 4 -3.71 1.34 -5.15
N SER A 5 -2.52 1.06 -5.69
CA SER A 5 -1.24 1.53 -5.12
C SER A 5 -1.07 3.04 -5.29
N ALA A 6 -1.46 3.59 -6.44
CA ALA A 6 -1.45 5.03 -6.69
C ALA A 6 -2.42 5.76 -5.74
N TRP A 7 -3.64 5.24 -5.56
CA TRP A 7 -4.60 5.80 -4.62
C TRP A 7 -4.07 5.82 -3.18
N ASN A 8 -3.47 4.71 -2.74
CA ASN A 8 -2.86 4.62 -1.41
C ASN A 8 -1.72 5.64 -1.23
N LEU A 9 -0.88 5.82 -2.26
CA LEU A 9 0.17 6.83 -2.26
C LEU A 9 -0.40 8.26 -2.17
N ILE A 10 -1.50 8.55 -2.88
CA ILE A 10 -2.15 9.87 -2.83
C ILE A 10 -2.67 10.15 -1.41
N ILE A 11 -3.31 9.18 -0.75
CA ILE A 11 -3.76 9.33 0.64
C ILE A 11 -2.56 9.60 1.55
N VAL A 12 -1.55 8.72 1.55
CA VAL A 12 -0.42 8.82 2.47
C VAL A 12 0.37 10.12 2.25
N GLY A 13 0.60 10.51 0.99
CA GLY A 13 1.25 11.78 0.66
C GLY A 13 0.44 12.99 1.11
N SER A 14 -0.89 12.93 0.99
CA SER A 14 -1.77 14.01 1.44
C SER A 14 -1.79 14.17 2.96
N VAL A 15 -1.64 13.07 3.72
CA VAL A 15 -1.48 13.13 5.18
C VAL A 15 -0.17 13.82 5.54
N ALA A 16 0.93 13.46 4.88
CA ALA A 16 2.23 14.10 5.11
C ALA A 16 2.20 15.61 4.83
N LEU A 17 1.47 16.01 3.78
CA LEU A 17 1.26 17.41 3.40
C LEU A 17 0.15 18.12 4.21
N ASN A 18 -0.49 17.43 5.15
CA ASN A 18 -1.58 17.95 6.00
C ASN A 18 -2.75 18.55 5.20
N GLN A 19 -3.21 17.83 4.18
CA GLN A 19 -4.36 18.23 3.38
C GLN A 19 -5.67 17.92 4.10
N ASP A 20 -6.68 18.80 4.01
CA ASP A 20 -7.92 18.64 4.78
C ASP A 20 -8.80 17.47 4.32
N TRP A 21 -8.80 17.19 3.02
CA TRP A 21 -9.68 16.17 2.44
C TRP A 21 -9.36 14.75 2.93
N VAL A 22 -8.11 14.50 3.35
CA VAL A 22 -7.63 13.17 3.74
C VAL A 22 -7.90 12.83 5.21
N LYS A 23 -8.38 13.79 6.01
CA LYS A 23 -8.69 13.58 7.43
C LYS A 23 -9.62 12.40 7.65
N LYS A 24 -10.66 12.26 6.81
CA LYS A 24 -11.60 11.13 6.92
C LYS A 24 -11.00 9.79 6.46
N TRP A 25 -9.95 9.83 5.66
CA TRP A 25 -9.31 8.68 5.00
C TRP A 25 -8.11 8.12 5.77
N ALA A 26 -7.68 8.78 6.85
CA ALA A 26 -6.51 8.41 7.63
C ALA A 26 -6.72 8.67 9.13
N ALA A 27 -6.01 7.88 9.95
CA ALA A 27 -6.02 7.97 11.41
C ALA A 27 -7.44 7.99 12.03
N GLY A 28 -8.38 7.26 11.44
CA GLY A 28 -9.76 7.12 11.90
C GLY A 28 -10.58 8.40 11.87
N GLY A 29 -10.12 9.47 11.21
CA GLY A 29 -10.77 10.78 11.28
C GLY A 29 -10.59 11.49 12.62
N GLN A 30 -9.60 11.10 13.43
CA GLN A 30 -9.44 11.56 14.80
C GLN A 30 -8.73 12.92 14.93
N PHE A 31 -8.10 13.40 13.86
CA PHE A 31 -7.27 14.61 13.88
C PHE A 31 -7.85 15.71 13.01
N ASP A 32 -8.06 16.88 13.61
CA ASP A 32 -8.35 18.13 12.87
C ASP A 32 -7.08 18.73 12.27
N ILE A 33 -5.91 18.45 12.85
CA ILE A 33 -4.60 18.80 12.30
C ILE A 33 -3.69 17.60 12.57
N PHE A 34 -3.03 17.08 11.54
CA PHE A 34 -2.11 15.97 11.74
C PHE A 34 -0.87 16.44 12.52
N PRO A 35 -0.54 15.82 13.66
CA PRO A 35 0.65 16.16 14.42
C PRO A 35 1.92 16.05 13.57
N THR A 36 2.91 16.92 13.79
CA THR A 36 4.17 16.93 13.01
C THR A 36 4.87 15.58 12.99
N TRP A 37 4.89 14.87 14.12
CA TRP A 37 5.48 13.52 14.20
C TRP A 37 4.73 12.52 13.32
N LEU A 38 3.39 12.59 13.27
CA LEU A 38 2.57 11.71 12.45
C LEU A 38 2.80 11.99 10.97
N ARG A 39 2.90 13.27 10.60
CA ARG A 39 3.23 13.67 9.23
C ARG A 39 4.60 13.16 8.78
N ALA A 40 5.60 13.20 9.67
CA ALA A 40 6.93 12.64 9.38
C ALA A 40 6.88 11.12 9.18
N VAL A 41 6.12 10.39 10.00
CA VAL A 41 5.86 8.95 9.82
C VAL A 41 5.19 8.68 8.47
N TYR A 42 4.15 9.45 8.13
CA TYR A 42 3.45 9.30 6.84
C TYR A 42 4.33 9.67 5.65
N LEU A 43 5.29 10.59 5.80
CA LEU A 43 6.27 10.89 4.76
C LEU A 43 7.20 9.69 4.49
N VAL A 44 7.63 8.98 5.54
CA VAL A 44 8.41 7.73 5.40
C VAL A 44 7.56 6.64 4.73
N ILE A 45 6.29 6.51 5.13
CA ILE A 45 5.35 5.57 4.50
C ILE A 45 5.15 5.94 3.02
N ALA A 46 5.06 7.22 2.68
CA ALA A 46 4.92 7.67 1.29
C ALA A 46 6.14 7.27 0.45
N ALA A 47 7.36 7.47 0.98
CA ALA A 47 8.59 7.03 0.32
C ALA A 47 8.60 5.50 0.12
N PHE A 48 8.18 4.74 1.13
CA PHE A 48 8.02 3.29 1.01
C PHE A 48 6.98 2.91 -0.06
N MET A 49 5.84 3.61 -0.13
CA MET A 49 4.81 3.36 -1.14
C MET A 49 5.30 3.67 -2.56
N ILE A 50 6.15 4.68 -2.74
CA ILE A 50 6.81 4.96 -4.03
C ILE A 50 7.67 3.76 -4.45
N LEU A 51 8.50 3.23 -3.54
CA LEU A 51 9.30 2.03 -3.80
C LEU A 51 8.41 0.81 -4.11
N GLN A 52 7.30 0.66 -3.40
CA GLN A 52 6.31 -0.39 -3.63
C GLN A 52 5.69 -0.28 -5.05
N CYS A 53 5.30 0.93 -5.47
CA CYS A 53 4.78 1.19 -6.82
C CYS A 53 5.83 0.87 -7.90
N TRP A 54 7.08 1.28 -7.69
CA TRP A 54 8.19 0.96 -8.59
C TRP A 54 8.43 -0.56 -8.68
N PHE A 55 8.41 -1.25 -7.54
CA PHE A 55 8.57 -2.70 -7.49
C PHE A 55 7.40 -3.42 -8.18
N ALA A 56 6.16 -2.97 -7.95
CA ALA A 56 4.97 -3.47 -8.64
C ALA A 56 5.10 -3.30 -10.17
N TYR A 57 5.59 -2.16 -10.65
CA TYR A 57 5.86 -1.93 -12.07
C TYR A 57 6.91 -2.91 -12.61
N LYS A 58 8.03 -3.10 -11.91
CA LYS A 58 9.06 -4.08 -12.30
C LYS A 58 8.48 -5.50 -12.37
N LEU A 59 7.65 -5.87 -11.41
CA LEU A 59 6.99 -7.16 -11.34
C LEU A 59 6.05 -7.39 -12.53
N MET A 60 5.28 -6.38 -12.94
CA MET A 60 4.46 -6.40 -14.15
C MET A 60 5.33 -6.54 -15.41
N LYS A 61 6.43 -5.77 -15.51
CA LYS A 61 7.36 -5.81 -16.66
C LYS A 61 8.03 -7.17 -16.82
N HIS A 62 8.47 -7.79 -15.73
CA HIS A 62 9.05 -9.13 -15.71
C HIS A 62 8.00 -10.24 -15.76
N GLN A 63 6.71 -9.89 -15.80
CA GLN A 63 5.57 -10.79 -15.75
C GLN A 63 5.61 -11.73 -14.54
N GLY A 64 6.18 -11.33 -13.40
CA GLY A 64 6.38 -12.20 -12.25
C GLY A 64 7.63 -11.90 -11.45
N ALA A 65 7.79 -12.60 -10.32
CA ALA A 65 9.04 -12.62 -9.58
C ALA A 65 10.15 -13.28 -10.42
N TRP A 66 11.32 -12.65 -10.51
CA TRP A 66 12.43 -13.09 -11.37
C TRP A 66 13.64 -13.64 -10.59
N SER A 67 13.57 -13.63 -9.26
CA SER A 67 14.60 -14.20 -8.37
C SER A 67 14.00 -14.62 -7.04
N ARG A 68 14.72 -15.45 -6.28
CA ARG A 68 14.33 -15.85 -4.92
C ARG A 68 14.12 -14.65 -4.00
N LEU A 69 14.95 -13.61 -4.10
CA LEU A 69 14.79 -12.38 -3.32
C LEU A 69 13.47 -11.68 -3.68
N THR A 70 13.18 -11.50 -4.96
CA THR A 70 11.93 -10.84 -5.37
C THR A 70 10.69 -11.63 -5.02
N ARG A 71 10.75 -12.97 -5.04
CA ARG A 71 9.64 -13.81 -4.57
C ARG A 71 9.39 -13.60 -3.07
N ARG A 72 10.44 -13.47 -2.26
CA ARG A 72 10.31 -13.13 -0.83
C ARG A 72 9.73 -11.73 -0.64
N LEU A 73 10.24 -10.73 -1.35
CA LEU A 73 9.71 -9.36 -1.29
C LEU A 73 8.23 -9.28 -1.71
N THR A 74 7.85 -9.93 -2.81
CA THR A 74 6.45 -10.05 -3.24
C THR A 74 5.58 -10.70 -2.16
N THR A 75 6.11 -11.72 -1.47
CA THR A 75 5.39 -12.38 -0.36
C THR A 75 5.21 -11.45 0.84
N LEU A 76 6.26 -10.71 1.20
CA LEU A 76 6.20 -9.72 2.29
C LEU A 76 5.19 -8.62 1.98
N LEU A 77 5.20 -8.08 0.75
CA LEU A 77 4.27 -7.03 0.31
C LEU A 77 2.83 -7.54 0.22
N MET A 78 2.63 -8.80 -0.17
CA MET A 78 1.32 -9.45 -0.14
C MET A 78 0.79 -9.53 1.30
N ILE A 79 1.60 -10.04 2.24
CA ILE A 79 1.22 -10.18 3.65
C ILE A 79 0.96 -8.81 4.29
N SER A 80 1.83 -7.82 4.06
CA SER A 80 1.63 -6.46 4.59
C SER A 80 0.34 -5.82 4.05
N SER A 81 0.00 -6.09 2.79
CA SER A 81 -1.26 -5.62 2.19
C SER A 81 -2.47 -6.32 2.79
N LEU A 82 -2.39 -7.61 3.13
CA LEU A 82 -3.45 -8.32 3.83
C LEU A 82 -3.64 -7.77 5.26
N ILE A 83 -2.54 -7.53 5.99
CA ILE A 83 -2.60 -6.89 7.32
C ILE A 83 -3.25 -5.51 7.21
N SER A 84 -2.84 -4.70 6.23
CA SER A 84 -3.45 -3.40 5.97
C SER A 84 -4.94 -3.51 5.66
N ALA A 85 -5.37 -4.51 4.89
CA ALA A 85 -6.78 -4.75 4.63
C ALA A 85 -7.56 -5.03 5.92
N VAL A 86 -7.03 -5.88 6.81
CA VAL A 86 -7.68 -6.18 8.10
C VAL A 86 -7.77 -4.92 8.96
N VAL A 87 -6.68 -4.16 9.10
CA VAL A 87 -6.67 -2.91 9.89
C VAL A 87 -7.69 -1.90 9.38
N ASN A 88 -7.76 -1.72 8.06
CA ASN A 88 -8.74 -0.84 7.43
C ASN A 88 -10.18 -1.35 7.58
N ALA A 89 -10.39 -2.66 7.54
CA ALA A 89 -11.72 -3.27 7.66
C ALA A 89 -12.34 -3.07 9.05
N ILE A 90 -11.52 -3.17 10.10
CA ILE A 90 -11.95 -2.97 11.48
C ILE A 90 -12.00 -1.48 11.88
N SER A 91 -11.65 -0.55 10.98
CA SER A 91 -11.69 0.87 11.30
C SER A 91 -13.11 1.36 11.58
N ARG A 92 -13.18 2.38 12.46
CA ARG A 92 -14.42 3.09 12.78
C ARG A 92 -14.84 4.07 11.68
N SER A 93 -13.92 4.51 10.81
CA SER A 93 -14.22 5.41 9.68
C SER A 93 -14.72 4.63 8.47
N SER A 94 -15.90 4.99 7.94
CA SER A 94 -16.44 4.41 6.70
C SER A 94 -15.50 4.59 5.50
N HIS A 95 -14.74 5.70 5.45
CA HIS A 95 -13.77 5.96 4.39
C HIS A 95 -12.54 5.06 4.50
N GLU A 96 -12.06 4.79 5.72
CA GLU A 96 -10.96 3.85 5.90
C GLU A 96 -11.36 2.42 5.54
N ARG A 97 -12.61 2.03 5.75
CA ARG A 97 -13.09 0.72 5.28
C ARG A 97 -13.00 0.57 3.76
N VAL A 98 -13.11 1.65 2.99
CA VAL A 98 -12.87 1.61 1.53
C VAL A 98 -11.40 1.28 1.22
N ASN A 99 -10.45 1.71 2.07
CA ASN A 99 -9.04 1.34 1.93
C ASN A 99 -8.80 -0.18 2.03
N THR A 100 -9.71 -0.93 2.67
CA THR A 100 -9.71 -2.40 2.64
C THR A 100 -9.73 -2.95 1.22
N LEU A 101 -10.59 -2.40 0.36
CA LEU A 101 -10.71 -2.86 -1.02
C LEU A 101 -9.42 -2.60 -1.80
N PHE A 102 -8.80 -1.45 -1.59
CA PHE A 102 -7.52 -1.12 -2.23
C PHE A 102 -6.40 -2.02 -1.72
N ALA A 103 -6.32 -2.26 -0.41
CA ALA A 103 -5.34 -3.17 0.18
C ALA A 103 -5.51 -4.61 -0.31
N LEU A 104 -6.74 -5.12 -0.42
CA LEU A 104 -7.04 -6.43 -1.01
C LEU A 104 -6.65 -6.49 -2.49
N ALA A 105 -6.93 -5.44 -3.28
CA ALA A 105 -6.54 -5.38 -4.69
C ALA A 105 -5.02 -5.32 -4.90
N ILE A 106 -4.26 -4.83 -3.92
CA ILE A 106 -2.79 -4.88 -3.91
C ILE A 106 -2.33 -6.29 -3.54
N ALA A 107 -2.86 -6.87 -2.46
CA ALA A 107 -2.54 -8.22 -2.02
C ALA A 107 -2.78 -9.26 -3.12
N TRP A 108 -3.95 -9.19 -3.77
CA TRP A 108 -4.30 -10.05 -4.90
C TRP A 108 -3.34 -9.89 -6.07
N GLY A 109 -2.92 -8.65 -6.37
CA GLY A 109 -1.91 -8.39 -7.39
C GLY A 109 -0.59 -9.10 -7.09
N TYR A 110 -0.07 -8.96 -5.87
CA TYR A 110 1.16 -9.64 -5.48
C TYR A 110 1.01 -11.17 -5.46
N MET A 111 -0.16 -11.69 -5.09
CA MET A 111 -0.47 -13.12 -5.14
C MET A 111 -0.35 -13.68 -6.57
N ILE A 112 -0.92 -13.00 -7.56
CA ILE A 112 -0.82 -13.39 -8.99
C ILE A 112 0.65 -13.41 -9.44
N PHE A 113 1.40 -12.37 -9.12
CA PHE A 113 2.77 -12.22 -9.60
C PHE A 113 3.83 -12.99 -8.79
N ARG A 114 3.45 -13.64 -7.68
CA ARG A 114 4.34 -14.44 -6.84
C ARG A 114 4.96 -15.65 -7.56
N SER A 115 4.20 -16.27 -8.47
CA SER A 115 4.52 -17.60 -9.02
C SER A 115 4.91 -17.61 -10.50
N SER A 116 5.05 -16.47 -11.16
CA SER A 116 5.10 -16.47 -12.62
C SER A 116 6.49 -16.74 -13.21
N LYS A 117 6.60 -17.97 -13.76
CA LYS A 117 7.37 -18.50 -14.90
C LYS A 117 8.89 -18.38 -15.03
N LYS A 118 9.65 -17.67 -14.18
CA LYS A 118 11.11 -17.53 -14.37
C LYS A 118 12.01 -17.82 -13.17
N VAL A 119 11.48 -18.29 -12.04
CA VAL A 119 12.32 -18.52 -10.84
C VAL A 119 13.07 -19.86 -10.87
N ASP A 120 12.82 -20.69 -11.88
CA ASP A 120 13.50 -21.98 -12.08
C ASP A 120 14.53 -21.86 -13.22
N GLN A 121 15.59 -21.07 -12.99
CA GLN A 121 16.92 -21.23 -13.61
C GLN A 121 17.97 -20.77 -12.60
#